data_AF-A0A942LNL0-F1
#
_entry.id   AF-A0A942LNL0-F1
#
_cell.length_a   1.000
_cell.length_b   1.000
_cell.length_c   1.000
_cell.angle_alpha   90.00
_cell.angle_beta   90.00
_cell.angle_gamma   90.00
#
_symmetry.space_group_name_H-M   'P 1'
#
loop_
_entity.id
_entity.type
_entity.pdbx_description
1 polymer ?
#
loop_
_entity_poly.entity_id
_entity_poly.type
_entity_poly.pdbx_seq_one_letter_code
_entity_poly.pdbx_strand_id
1 'polypeptide(L)'
;MKKLVLILTGFVLITLSFNSSLYGQNVPCHSEYQGLFYTIQTNQTSPPFSTDMPLDVFVGYLAMDSLSKSIKLNDFNDFLERQTYNDTIKTMMRYFYKVMEYDQIKFLNYEHDNKAIIRKSPIRFLVRDFIEFIESISPYPVLDAYLMSSYFIGTVTVTTVYNYTDTNAVFARTCSIISAQIDSLIKGKAPLYCTNNLSISPTNTKCIDFEIVKEWFGQDTTVFPLLPGQKYLISGDYRYLCNVDSTNYYTILPLGRGGRRIYPIIENNLIDLENELGFGVSTNINIIYNNINNRINEIKSFQP
;
A
#
# COMPACT_ATOMS: atom_id res chain seq x y z
N MET A 1 -40.29 -6.85 32.29
CA MET A 1 -39.30 -7.30 31.29
C MET A 1 -39.66 -6.90 29.85
N LYS A 2 -40.02 -5.63 29.57
CA LYS A 2 -40.30 -5.16 28.20
C LYS A 2 -39.49 -3.90 27.79
N LYS A 3 -38.72 -3.32 28.72
CA LYS A 3 -37.87 -2.14 28.46
C LYS A 3 -36.38 -2.46 28.25
N LEU A 4 -35.93 -3.69 28.52
CA LEU A 4 -34.53 -4.10 28.34
C LEU A 4 -34.23 -4.61 26.91
N VAL A 5 -35.26 -5.01 26.16
CA VAL A 5 -35.13 -5.55 24.80
C VAL A 5 -34.92 -4.44 23.76
N LEU A 6 -35.31 -3.20 24.08
CA LEU A 6 -35.25 -2.06 23.14
C LEU A 6 -33.88 -1.35 23.11
N ILE A 7 -33.00 -1.62 24.08
CA ILE A 7 -31.64 -1.05 24.13
C ILE A 7 -30.65 -1.96 23.38
N LEU A 8 -30.93 -3.26 23.28
CA LEU A 8 -30.08 -4.22 22.54
C LEU A 8 -30.28 -4.18 21.03
N THR A 9 -31.43 -3.73 20.52
CA THR A 9 -31.65 -3.50 19.09
C THR A 9 -31.07 -2.18 18.58
N GLY A 10 -30.74 -1.23 19.47
CA GLY A 10 -30.09 0.04 19.10
C GLY A 10 -28.57 -0.04 18.94
N PHE A 11 -27.92 -1.08 19.46
CA PHE A 11 -26.45 -1.21 19.46
C PHE A 11 -25.88 -2.10 18.33
N VAL A 12 -26.74 -2.72 17.52
CA VAL A 12 -26.31 -3.56 16.37
C VAL A 12 -26.27 -2.76 15.05
N LEU A 13 -26.69 -1.48 15.06
CA LEU A 13 -26.73 -0.61 13.87
C LEU A 13 -25.49 0.28 13.69
N ILE A 14 -24.40 -0.01 14.41
CA ILE A 14 -23.05 0.47 14.07
C ILE A 14 -22.18 -0.74 13.70
N THR A 15 -22.70 -1.59 12.81
CA THR A 15 -21.83 -2.35 11.93
C THR A 15 -21.45 -1.41 10.80
N LEU A 16 -20.17 -1.02 10.76
CA LEU A 16 -19.53 -0.42 9.61
C LEU A 16 -19.98 -1.17 8.36
N SER A 17 -20.84 -0.53 7.57
CA SER A 17 -21.31 -1.00 6.28
C SER A 17 -20.16 -0.90 5.27
N PHE A 18 -19.22 -1.83 5.36
CA PHE A 18 -18.42 -2.23 4.21
C PHE A 18 -19.33 -3.10 3.33
N ASN A 19 -19.99 -2.48 2.36
CA ASN A 19 -20.59 -3.21 1.26
C ASN A 19 -19.45 -3.74 0.39
N SER A 20 -19.09 -5.01 0.58
CA SER A 20 -18.30 -5.76 -0.40
C SER A 20 -19.21 -6.11 -1.57
N SER A 21 -19.05 -5.43 -2.71
CA SER A 21 -19.65 -5.87 -3.96
C SER A 21 -18.93 -7.12 -4.47
N LEU A 22 -19.71 -8.19 -4.65
CA LEU A 22 -19.35 -9.43 -5.31
C LEU A 22 -18.74 -9.16 -6.70
N TYR A 23 -17.88 -10.09 -7.15
CA TYR A 23 -17.61 -10.33 -8.57
C TYR A 23 -18.87 -10.05 -9.41
N GLY A 24 -18.82 -9.01 -10.25
CA GLY A 24 -19.93 -8.63 -11.13
C GLY A 24 -20.37 -7.16 -11.09
N GLN A 25 -19.81 -6.30 -10.23
CA GLN A 25 -19.92 -4.86 -10.43
C GLN A 25 -18.61 -4.34 -11.01
N ASN A 26 -18.60 -4.10 -12.32
CA ASN A 26 -17.46 -3.46 -12.97
C ASN A 26 -17.17 -2.13 -12.25
N VAL A 27 -15.90 -1.78 -12.13
CA VAL A 27 -15.51 -0.47 -11.60
C VAL A 27 -16.23 0.59 -12.46
N PRO A 28 -17.07 1.50 -11.91
CA PRO A 28 -18.02 2.23 -12.76
C PRO A 28 -17.37 3.14 -13.81
N CYS A 29 -16.13 3.56 -13.57
CA CYS A 29 -15.29 4.33 -14.48
C CYS A 29 -14.50 3.47 -15.50
N HIS A 30 -14.43 2.15 -15.27
CA HIS A 30 -13.68 1.15 -16.04
C HIS A 30 -14.53 -0.10 -16.14
N SER A 31 -15.60 -0.01 -16.93
CA SER A 31 -16.57 -1.08 -17.13
C SER A 31 -15.95 -2.38 -17.66
N GLU A 32 -14.78 -2.26 -18.28
CA GLU A 32 -13.94 -3.32 -18.85
C GLU A 32 -12.95 -3.93 -17.85
N TYR A 33 -12.77 -3.33 -16.67
CA TYR A 33 -11.82 -3.83 -15.69
C TYR A 33 -12.41 -5.04 -14.94
N GLN A 34 -11.81 -6.21 -15.16
CA GLN A 34 -12.21 -7.49 -14.55
C GLN A 34 -11.33 -7.90 -13.35
N GLY A 35 -10.44 -7.00 -12.90
CA GLY A 35 -9.50 -7.26 -11.81
C GLY A 35 -10.11 -7.11 -10.42
N LEU A 36 -9.28 -7.32 -9.40
CA LEU A 36 -9.69 -7.11 -8.01
C LEU A 36 -9.73 -5.62 -7.70
N PHE A 37 -10.77 -5.18 -7.03
CA PHE A 37 -10.81 -3.80 -6.53
C PHE A 37 -11.33 -3.70 -5.10
N TYR A 38 -10.93 -2.61 -4.47
CA TYR A 38 -11.26 -2.19 -3.13
C TYR A 38 -11.85 -0.79 -3.21
N THR A 39 -12.85 -0.52 -2.39
CA THR A 39 -13.49 0.79 -2.34
C THR A 39 -13.22 1.48 -1.02
N ILE A 40 -13.01 2.78 -1.09
CA ILE A 40 -12.86 3.64 0.08
C ILE A 40 -13.73 4.87 -0.13
N GLN A 41 -14.56 5.19 0.86
CA GLN A 41 -15.34 6.43 0.86
C GLN A 41 -14.38 7.62 0.98
N THR A 42 -14.57 8.61 0.12
CA THR A 42 -13.78 9.84 0.12
C THR A 42 -14.14 10.68 1.33
N ASN A 43 -13.13 11.16 2.04
CA ASN A 43 -13.32 12.07 3.15
C ASN A 43 -13.13 13.50 2.63
N GLN A 44 -14.14 14.35 2.81
CA GLN A 44 -14.09 15.73 2.31
C GLN A 44 -13.08 16.64 3.03
N THR A 45 -12.50 16.18 4.15
CA THR A 45 -11.50 16.95 4.90
C THR A 45 -10.11 16.78 4.30
N SER A 46 -9.59 17.83 3.67
CA SER A 46 -8.19 17.87 3.22
C SER A 46 -7.53 19.18 3.68
N PRO A 47 -6.41 19.10 4.42
CA PRO A 47 -5.78 17.88 4.96
C PRO A 47 -6.67 17.20 6.03
N PRO A 48 -6.49 15.89 6.30
CA PRO A 48 -7.35 15.12 7.19
C PRO A 48 -6.93 15.29 8.66
N PHE A 49 -6.92 16.54 9.14
CA PHE A 49 -6.53 16.84 10.52
C PHE A 49 -7.52 16.25 11.54
N SER A 50 -6.97 15.81 12.66
CA SER A 50 -7.73 15.39 13.83
C SER A 50 -6.98 15.80 15.09
N THR A 51 -7.71 16.10 16.17
CA THR A 51 -7.14 16.59 17.43
C THR A 51 -6.42 15.51 18.25
N ASP A 52 -6.66 14.24 17.93
CA ASP A 52 -6.01 13.06 18.53
C ASP A 52 -4.75 12.62 17.77
N MET A 53 -4.38 13.33 16.70
CA MET A 53 -3.22 13.01 15.88
C MET A 53 -1.91 13.32 16.62
N PRO A 54 -0.91 12.41 16.62
CA PRO A 54 0.41 12.71 17.16
C PRO A 54 1.03 13.91 16.47
N LEU A 55 1.77 14.75 17.22
CA LEU A 55 2.34 16.00 16.70
C LEU A 55 3.15 15.80 15.41
N ASP A 56 3.96 14.74 15.34
CA ASP A 56 4.75 14.46 14.14
C ASP A 56 3.88 14.19 12.91
N VAL A 57 2.78 13.46 13.09
CA VAL A 57 1.85 13.15 11.99
C VAL A 57 1.15 14.43 11.54
N PHE A 58 0.75 15.28 12.49
CA PHE A 58 0.12 16.57 12.21
C PHE A 58 1.05 17.49 11.41
N VAL A 59 2.31 17.62 11.86
CA VAL A 59 3.35 18.40 11.15
C VAL A 59 3.60 17.83 9.75
N GLY A 60 3.63 16.50 9.60
CA GLY A 60 3.79 15.85 8.30
C GLY A 60 2.68 16.20 7.31
N TYR A 61 1.41 16.11 7.72
CA TYR A 61 0.29 16.53 6.88
C TYR A 61 0.33 18.03 6.57
N LEU A 62 0.66 18.88 7.54
CA LEU A 62 0.76 20.33 7.35
C LEU A 62 1.86 20.69 6.34
N ALA A 63 3.03 20.07 6.45
CA ALA A 63 4.14 20.28 5.55
C ALA A 63 3.79 19.86 4.11
N MET A 64 3.25 18.65 3.92
CA MET A 64 2.82 18.18 2.61
C MET A 64 1.72 19.05 2.00
N ASP A 65 0.73 19.46 2.79
CA ASP A 65 -0.35 20.34 2.33
C ASP A 65 0.19 21.70 1.90
N SER A 66 1.09 22.29 2.70
CA SER A 66 1.77 23.54 2.38
C SER A 66 2.60 23.43 1.09
N LEU A 67 3.40 22.37 0.93
CA LEU A 67 4.17 22.13 -0.30
C LEU A 67 3.25 22.03 -1.52
N SER A 68 2.17 21.26 -1.42
CA SER A 68 1.21 21.04 -2.53
C SER A 68 0.52 22.31 -3.00
N LYS A 69 0.24 23.25 -2.08
CA LYS A 69 -0.41 24.53 -2.35
C LYS A 69 0.57 25.61 -2.81
N SER A 70 1.81 25.56 -2.34
CA SER A 70 2.77 26.65 -2.51
C SER A 70 3.75 26.45 -3.65
N ILE A 71 4.12 25.21 -4.00
CA ILE A 71 5.25 24.89 -4.88
C ILE A 71 4.80 24.12 -6.13
N LYS A 72 5.39 24.38 -7.30
CA LYS A 72 5.17 23.58 -8.52
C LYS A 72 6.04 22.32 -8.50
N LEU A 73 5.61 21.27 -9.20
CA LEU A 73 6.32 19.98 -9.19
C LEU A 73 7.78 20.12 -9.62
N ASN A 74 8.07 20.93 -10.65
CA ASN A 74 9.44 21.17 -11.10
C ASN A 74 10.31 21.83 -10.02
N ASP A 75 9.78 22.83 -9.31
CA ASP A 75 10.53 23.51 -8.24
C ASP A 75 10.85 22.55 -7.07
N PHE A 76 9.93 21.61 -6.81
CA PHE A 76 10.14 20.54 -5.82
C PHE A 76 11.25 19.57 -6.29
N ASN A 77 11.23 19.17 -7.55
CA ASN A 77 12.26 18.30 -8.12
C ASN A 77 13.62 18.99 -8.15
N ASP A 78 13.70 20.27 -8.52
CA ASP A 78 14.93 21.08 -8.42
C ASP A 78 15.44 21.19 -6.98
N PHE A 79 14.55 21.21 -5.98
CA PHE A 79 14.95 21.14 -4.58
C PHE A 79 15.57 19.78 -4.25
N LEU A 80 14.92 18.67 -4.64
CA LEU A 80 15.39 17.30 -4.40
C LEU A 80 16.74 17.04 -5.07
N GLU A 81 16.91 17.42 -6.34
CA GLU A 81 18.16 17.23 -7.12
C GLU A 81 19.39 17.90 -6.48
N ARG A 82 19.19 18.92 -5.64
CA ARG A 82 20.27 19.59 -4.89
C ARG A 82 20.58 18.93 -3.54
N GLN A 83 19.78 17.96 -3.11
CA GLN A 83 19.99 17.25 -1.85
C GLN A 83 20.90 16.04 -2.04
N THR A 84 21.56 15.65 -0.94
CA THR A 84 22.17 14.33 -0.76
C THR A 84 21.40 13.58 0.32
N TYR A 85 21.83 12.39 0.71
CA TYR A 85 21.23 11.63 1.83
C TYR A 85 21.56 12.25 3.21
N ASN A 86 21.13 13.50 3.38
CA ASN A 86 21.40 14.38 4.51
C ASN A 86 20.25 14.38 5.53
N ASP A 87 20.40 15.18 6.58
CA ASP A 87 19.44 15.22 7.69
C ASP A 87 18.09 15.83 7.29
N THR A 88 18.06 16.72 6.31
CA THR A 88 16.81 17.23 5.73
C THR A 88 16.02 16.10 5.08
N ILE A 89 16.67 15.28 4.25
CA ILE A 89 16.02 14.14 3.60
C ILE A 89 15.57 13.10 4.63
N LYS A 90 16.41 12.74 5.60
CA LYS A 90 16.03 11.79 6.66
C LYS A 90 14.87 12.31 7.51
N THR A 91 14.82 13.63 7.77
CA THR A 91 13.68 14.28 8.44
C THR A 91 12.40 14.17 7.62
N MET A 92 12.47 14.44 6.30
CA MET A 92 11.33 14.26 5.40
C MET A 92 10.86 12.80 5.37
N MET A 93 11.79 11.84 5.32
CA MET A 93 11.48 10.41 5.38
C MET A 93 10.73 10.05 6.67
N ARG A 94 11.21 10.51 7.83
CA ARG A 94 10.56 10.30 9.13
C ARG A 94 9.11 10.77 9.12
N TYR A 95 8.87 12.01 8.71
CA TYR A 95 7.52 12.60 8.74
C TYR A 95 6.58 11.88 7.78
N PHE A 96 7.04 11.65 6.55
CA PHE A 96 6.25 10.94 5.55
C PHE A 96 5.90 9.51 6.02
N TYR A 97 6.88 8.76 6.52
CA TYR A 97 6.67 7.41 7.02
C TYR A 97 5.64 7.37 8.16
N LYS A 98 5.75 8.29 9.12
CA LYS A 98 4.80 8.42 10.24
C LYS A 98 3.39 8.75 9.78
N VAL A 99 3.25 9.61 8.76
CA VAL A 99 1.94 9.94 8.19
C VAL A 99 1.28 8.73 7.55
N MET A 100 2.01 8.01 6.70
CA MET A 100 1.48 6.83 6.03
C MET A 100 1.14 5.69 7.02
N GLU A 101 1.93 5.51 8.09
CA GLU A 101 1.70 4.45 9.08
C GLU A 101 0.53 4.75 10.04
N TYR A 102 0.31 6.03 10.37
CA TYR A 102 -0.73 6.44 11.33
C TYR A 102 -2.12 5.99 10.90
N ASP A 103 -2.50 6.28 9.66
CA ASP A 103 -3.78 5.87 9.08
C ASP A 103 -3.67 5.80 7.55
N GLN A 104 -3.46 4.58 7.06
CA GLN A 104 -3.19 4.29 5.65
C GLN A 104 -4.36 4.68 4.74
N ILE A 105 -5.58 4.40 5.17
CA ILE A 105 -6.80 4.71 4.41
C ILE A 105 -6.96 6.23 4.32
N LYS A 106 -6.75 6.93 5.43
CA LYS A 106 -6.79 8.39 5.48
C LYS A 106 -5.70 9.02 4.61
N PHE A 107 -4.48 8.48 4.63
CA PHE A 107 -3.40 8.96 3.77
C PHE A 107 -3.67 8.69 2.29
N LEU A 108 -4.11 7.47 1.94
CA LEU A 108 -4.45 7.09 0.57
C LEU A 108 -5.56 8.00 -0.01
N ASN A 109 -6.60 8.27 0.79
CA ASN A 109 -7.59 9.28 0.43
C ASN A 109 -6.94 10.65 0.25
N TYR A 110 -6.15 11.15 1.19
CA TYR A 110 -5.51 12.48 1.07
C TYR A 110 -4.62 12.63 -0.18
N GLU A 111 -3.92 11.57 -0.56
CA GLU A 111 -3.02 11.53 -1.71
C GLU A 111 -3.76 11.62 -3.05
N HIS A 112 -4.90 10.93 -3.17
CA HIS A 112 -5.68 10.80 -4.40
C HIS A 112 -6.91 11.72 -4.47
N ASP A 113 -7.36 12.24 -3.33
CA ASP A 113 -8.60 12.99 -3.18
C ASP A 113 -8.37 14.51 -3.06
N ASN A 114 -9.48 15.18 -3.35
CA ASN A 114 -9.77 16.60 -3.23
C ASN A 114 -9.55 17.45 -4.49
N LYS A 115 -10.38 17.18 -5.50
CA LYS A 115 -10.61 18.06 -6.66
C LYS A 115 -11.10 19.47 -6.25
N ALA A 116 -11.62 19.65 -5.03
CA ALA A 116 -12.13 20.95 -4.57
C ALA A 116 -11.02 21.88 -4.05
N ILE A 117 -9.79 21.38 -3.84
CA ILE A 117 -8.65 22.21 -3.43
C ILE A 117 -7.75 22.48 -4.63
N ILE A 118 -7.56 23.78 -4.92
CA ILE A 118 -6.59 24.24 -5.91
C ILE A 118 -5.18 24.01 -5.34
N ARG A 119 -4.53 22.94 -5.77
CA ARG A 119 -3.13 22.64 -5.50
C ARG A 119 -2.28 23.01 -6.72
N LYS A 120 -1.08 23.54 -6.49
CA LYS A 120 -0.09 23.74 -7.56
C LYS A 120 0.55 22.41 -7.98
N SER A 121 0.69 21.50 -7.01
CA SER A 121 1.23 20.16 -7.22
C SER A 121 0.36 19.12 -6.51
N PRO A 122 -0.20 18.14 -7.22
CA PRO A 122 -0.89 17.01 -6.59
C PRO A 122 0.03 16.25 -5.62
N ILE A 123 -0.49 15.90 -4.45
CA ILE A 123 0.27 15.19 -3.40
C ILE A 123 0.90 13.91 -3.94
N ARG A 124 0.15 13.09 -4.69
CA ARG A 124 0.66 11.86 -5.31
C ARG A 124 1.94 12.03 -6.13
N PHE A 125 2.12 13.19 -6.78
CA PHE A 125 3.32 13.43 -7.58
C PHE A 125 4.51 13.85 -6.72
N LEU A 126 4.27 14.66 -5.68
CA LEU A 126 5.31 14.98 -4.69
C LEU A 126 5.79 13.71 -3.97
N VAL A 127 4.86 12.85 -3.57
CA VAL A 127 5.16 11.58 -2.89
C VAL A 127 5.93 10.64 -3.80
N ARG A 128 5.45 10.45 -5.04
CA ARG A 128 6.12 9.61 -6.03
C ARG A 128 7.55 10.10 -6.30
N ASP A 129 7.72 11.38 -6.64
CA ASP A 129 9.03 11.92 -7.00
C ASP A 129 9.99 11.92 -5.79
N PHE A 130 9.46 12.08 -4.57
CA PHE A 130 10.24 11.91 -3.35
C PHE A 130 10.72 10.47 -3.14
N ILE A 131 9.86 9.47 -3.35
CA ILE A 131 10.25 8.04 -3.23
C ILE A 131 11.30 7.68 -4.27
N GLU A 132 11.14 8.11 -5.52
CA GLU A 132 12.12 7.91 -6.60
C GLU A 132 13.45 8.56 -6.27
N PHE A 133 13.41 9.77 -5.69
CA PHE A 133 14.61 10.44 -5.21
C PHE A 133 15.30 9.62 -4.09
N ILE A 134 14.57 9.14 -3.08
CA ILE A 134 15.12 8.29 -2.02
C ILE A 134 15.79 7.04 -2.60
N GLU A 135 15.16 6.39 -3.57
CA GLU A 135 15.73 5.23 -4.27
C GLU A 135 17.08 5.57 -4.93
N SER A 136 17.24 6.79 -5.46
CA SER A 136 18.46 7.20 -6.15
C SER A 136 19.64 7.56 -5.24
N ILE A 137 19.38 8.02 -4.01
CA ILE A 137 20.42 8.56 -3.11
C ILE A 137 20.63 7.78 -1.81
N SER A 138 19.72 6.88 -1.45
CA SER A 138 19.81 6.13 -0.20
C SER A 138 20.97 5.12 -0.23
N PRO A 139 21.67 4.90 0.90
CA PRO A 139 22.58 3.76 1.06
C PRO A 139 21.88 2.40 0.95
N TYR A 140 20.56 2.36 1.11
CA TYR A 140 19.71 1.18 0.96
C TYR A 140 18.59 1.49 -0.04
N PRO A 141 18.92 1.67 -1.33
CA PRO A 141 18.04 2.30 -2.32
C PRO A 141 16.68 1.59 -2.45
N VAL A 142 16.72 0.28 -2.74
CA VAL A 142 15.50 -0.51 -2.91
C VAL A 142 14.79 -0.69 -1.57
N LEU A 143 15.48 -1.00 -0.48
CA LEU A 143 14.85 -1.18 0.84
C LEU A 143 14.16 0.10 1.31
N ASP A 144 14.78 1.27 1.21
CA ASP A 144 14.16 2.51 1.67
C ASP A 144 12.99 2.90 0.78
N ALA A 145 13.13 2.83 -0.55
CA ALA A 145 12.00 3.01 -1.45
C ALA A 145 10.89 1.98 -1.14
N TYR A 146 11.26 0.77 -0.75
CA TYR A 146 10.36 -0.30 -0.37
C TYR A 146 9.57 0.01 0.90
N LEU A 147 10.26 0.48 1.92
CA LEU A 147 9.65 0.93 3.16
C LEU A 147 8.82 2.19 2.95
N MET A 148 9.15 3.06 2.02
CA MET A 148 8.43 4.32 1.81
C MET A 148 7.20 4.15 0.91
N SER A 149 7.23 3.27 -0.09
CA SER A 149 6.10 3.12 -1.02
C SER A 149 4.98 2.21 -0.50
N SER A 150 5.29 1.31 0.43
CA SER A 150 4.40 0.17 0.69
C SER A 150 3.46 0.44 1.85
N TYR A 151 2.17 0.22 1.68
CA TYR A 151 1.19 0.40 2.76
C TYR A 151 1.29 -0.76 3.75
N PHE A 152 1.53 -1.98 3.30
CA PHE A 152 1.84 -3.09 4.19
C PHE A 152 3.00 -3.92 3.70
N ILE A 153 3.69 -4.58 4.62
CA ILE A 153 4.76 -5.54 4.35
C ILE A 153 4.49 -6.74 5.23
N GLY A 154 4.51 -7.94 4.66
CA GLY A 154 4.26 -9.14 5.42
C GLY A 154 4.60 -10.41 4.66
N THR A 155 4.60 -11.52 5.38
CA THR A 155 4.72 -12.83 4.77
C THR A 155 3.36 -13.45 4.56
N VAL A 156 3.21 -14.09 3.41
CA VAL A 156 1.98 -14.76 3.01
C VAL A 156 2.27 -16.16 2.52
N THR A 157 1.33 -17.06 2.75
CA THR A 157 1.28 -18.38 2.09
C THR A 157 0.23 -18.31 0.99
N VAL A 158 0.64 -18.50 -0.27
CA VAL A 158 -0.29 -18.47 -1.41
C VAL A 158 -1.23 -19.67 -1.31
N THR A 159 -2.54 -19.42 -1.39
CA THR A 159 -3.56 -20.47 -1.34
C THR A 159 -4.02 -20.84 -2.74
N THR A 160 -4.34 -19.84 -3.57
CA THR A 160 -4.82 -20.05 -4.94
C THR A 160 -4.24 -19.01 -5.89
N VAL A 161 -4.02 -19.45 -7.12
CA VAL A 161 -3.61 -18.60 -8.24
C VAL A 161 -4.58 -18.83 -9.37
N TYR A 162 -5.31 -17.79 -9.76
CA TYR A 162 -6.24 -17.80 -10.87
C TYR A 162 -5.72 -16.90 -11.98
N ASN A 163 -5.35 -17.50 -13.10
CA ASN A 163 -4.88 -16.77 -14.27
C ASN A 163 -6.03 -16.56 -15.24
N TYR A 164 -6.17 -15.36 -15.78
CA TYR A 164 -7.10 -15.08 -16.85
C TYR A 164 -6.51 -14.13 -17.89
N THR A 165 -7.13 -14.12 -19.06
CA THR A 165 -6.78 -13.22 -20.15
C THR A 165 -8.05 -12.61 -20.72
N ASP A 166 -8.19 -11.29 -20.61
CA ASP A 166 -9.26 -10.54 -21.26
C ASP A 166 -8.73 -9.92 -22.57
N THR A 167 -9.13 -10.53 -23.69
CA THR A 167 -8.74 -10.05 -25.03
C THR A 167 -9.42 -8.74 -25.43
N ASN A 168 -10.47 -8.34 -24.73
CA ASN A 168 -11.23 -7.11 -25.01
C ASN A 168 -10.74 -5.92 -24.19
N ALA A 169 -10.03 -6.17 -23.08
CA ALA A 169 -9.51 -5.11 -22.23
C ALA A 169 -8.47 -4.25 -22.96
N VAL A 170 -8.56 -2.93 -22.81
CA VAL A 170 -7.59 -1.99 -23.40
C VAL A 170 -6.28 -1.99 -22.60
N PHE A 171 -6.35 -2.27 -21.30
CA PHE A 171 -5.23 -2.37 -20.36
C PHE A 171 -5.47 -3.57 -19.42
N ALA A 172 -4.41 -4.05 -18.75
CA ALA A 172 -4.51 -5.18 -17.82
C ALA A 172 -5.16 -6.45 -18.42
N ARG A 173 -4.66 -6.87 -19.59
CA ARG A 173 -5.24 -8.00 -20.34
C ARG A 173 -4.89 -9.33 -19.70
N THR A 174 -3.67 -9.49 -19.20
CA THR A 174 -3.17 -10.74 -18.67
C THR A 174 -2.94 -10.60 -17.18
N CYS A 175 -3.80 -11.23 -16.39
CA CYS A 175 -3.82 -11.04 -14.95
C CYS A 175 -3.77 -12.37 -14.21
N SER A 176 -3.09 -12.36 -13.07
CA SER A 176 -3.11 -13.42 -12.07
C SER A 176 -3.73 -12.86 -10.80
N ILE A 177 -4.88 -13.40 -10.41
CA ILE A 177 -5.52 -13.15 -9.12
C ILE A 177 -4.92 -14.14 -8.13
N ILE A 178 -4.35 -13.60 -7.06
CA ILE A 178 -3.65 -14.36 -6.03
C ILE A 178 -4.44 -14.23 -4.74
N SER A 179 -4.88 -15.35 -4.19
CA SER A 179 -5.35 -15.41 -2.80
C SER A 179 -4.24 -15.96 -1.94
N ALA A 180 -4.01 -15.35 -0.79
CA ALA A 180 -2.97 -15.76 0.13
C ALA A 180 -3.40 -15.59 1.60
N GLN A 181 -2.99 -16.53 2.44
CA GLN A 181 -3.10 -16.40 3.88
C GLN A 181 -1.99 -15.49 4.40
N ILE A 182 -2.31 -14.55 5.28
CA ILE A 182 -1.31 -13.69 5.91
C ILE A 182 -0.73 -14.43 7.10
N ASP A 183 0.56 -14.76 7.03
CA ASP A 183 1.28 -15.41 8.11
C ASP A 183 1.69 -14.36 9.17
N SER A 184 2.25 -13.24 8.72
CA SER A 184 2.70 -12.15 9.59
C SER A 184 2.74 -10.81 8.85
N LEU A 185 2.61 -9.71 9.60
CA LEU A 185 2.81 -8.34 9.09
C LEU A 185 3.97 -7.70 9.85
N ILE A 186 4.93 -7.16 9.10
CA ILE A 186 6.06 -6.37 9.60
C ILE A 186 5.66 -4.89 9.64
N LYS A 187 4.95 -4.44 8.61
CA LYS A 187 4.52 -3.05 8.46
C LYS A 187 3.03 -3.01 8.14
N GLY A 188 2.35 -2.05 8.76
CA GLY A 188 1.04 -1.60 8.34
C GLY A 188 -0.10 -2.56 8.65
N LYS A 189 -1.25 -2.31 8.03
CA LYS A 189 -2.44 -3.15 8.17
C LYS A 189 -2.85 -3.61 6.77
N ALA A 190 -2.77 -4.91 6.52
CA ALA A 190 -3.34 -5.47 5.30
C ALA A 190 -4.88 -5.38 5.34
N PRO A 191 -5.54 -5.15 4.19
CA PRO A 191 -6.99 -5.25 4.11
C PRO A 191 -7.36 -6.73 4.23
N LEU A 192 -8.00 -7.09 5.36
CA LEU A 192 -8.20 -8.47 5.77
C LEU A 192 -9.47 -9.06 5.15
N TYR A 193 -9.47 -9.39 3.86
CA TYR A 193 -10.62 -10.05 3.23
C TYR A 193 -10.17 -10.90 2.03
N CYS A 194 -10.42 -12.21 2.08
CA CYS A 194 -10.50 -13.02 0.87
C CYS A 194 -11.96 -13.32 0.58
N THR A 195 -12.29 -13.24 -0.69
CA THR A 195 -13.67 -13.40 -1.18
C THR A 195 -14.18 -14.85 -1.18
N ASN A 196 -13.33 -15.82 -0.87
CA ASN A 196 -13.68 -17.24 -0.88
C ASN A 196 -14.00 -17.77 0.52
N ASN A 197 -15.18 -17.42 1.06
CA ASN A 197 -16.08 -18.35 1.77
C ASN A 197 -17.30 -17.60 2.34
N LEU A 198 -18.37 -17.50 1.55
CA LEU A 198 -19.73 -17.20 2.01
C LEU A 198 -20.32 -18.30 2.92
N SER A 199 -19.51 -19.25 3.40
CA SER A 199 -19.99 -20.40 4.16
C SER A 199 -18.89 -21.10 4.97
N ILE A 200 -18.05 -20.38 5.72
CA ILE A 200 -17.38 -20.96 6.91
C ILE A 200 -17.33 -19.91 8.03
N SER A 201 -17.67 -20.39 9.23
CA SER A 201 -17.53 -19.81 10.57
C SER A 201 -16.43 -18.73 10.73
N PRO A 202 -16.60 -17.73 11.62
CA PRO A 202 -15.61 -16.69 11.91
C PRO A 202 -14.42 -17.26 12.70
N THR A 203 -13.60 -18.09 12.05
CA THR A 203 -12.27 -18.43 12.53
C THR A 203 -11.29 -17.51 11.82
N ASN A 204 -10.95 -16.39 12.46
CA ASN A 204 -9.69 -15.59 12.44
C ASN A 204 -8.58 -15.82 11.38
N THR A 205 -8.86 -16.31 10.18
CA THR A 205 -7.85 -16.46 9.12
C THR A 205 -7.72 -15.16 8.36
N LYS A 206 -6.76 -14.33 8.79
CA LYS A 206 -6.31 -13.15 8.05
C LYS A 206 -5.80 -13.59 6.69
N CYS A 207 -6.37 -13.04 5.63
CA CYS A 207 -5.98 -13.39 4.28
C CYS A 207 -6.18 -12.17 3.36
N ILE A 208 -5.55 -12.21 2.19
CA ILE A 208 -5.52 -11.12 1.23
C ILE A 208 -5.67 -11.67 -0.19
N ASP A 209 -6.47 -10.98 -0.99
CA ASP A 209 -6.50 -11.13 -2.43
C ASP A 209 -5.68 -9.98 -3.06
N PHE A 210 -4.82 -10.26 -4.04
CA PHE A 210 -4.11 -9.22 -4.79
C PHE A 210 -3.91 -9.68 -6.23
N GLU A 211 -3.64 -8.74 -7.13
CA GLU A 211 -3.47 -9.07 -8.54
C GLU A 211 -2.06 -8.79 -9.04
N ILE A 212 -1.64 -9.56 -10.03
CA ILE A 212 -0.45 -9.32 -10.84
C ILE A 212 -0.92 -9.14 -12.27
N VAL A 213 -0.81 -7.90 -12.74
CA VAL A 213 -1.14 -7.54 -14.12
C VAL A 213 0.13 -7.52 -14.96
N LYS A 214 0.32 -8.52 -15.83
CA LYS A 214 1.57 -8.71 -16.58
C LYS A 214 1.98 -7.47 -17.38
N GLU A 215 1.03 -6.78 -18.00
CA GLU A 215 1.31 -5.58 -18.80
C GLU A 215 1.87 -4.42 -17.98
N TRP A 216 1.63 -4.39 -16.67
CA TRP A 216 2.16 -3.36 -15.78
C TRP A 216 3.62 -3.61 -15.36
N PHE A 217 4.14 -4.82 -15.57
CA PHE A 217 5.54 -5.17 -15.33
C PHE A 217 6.39 -5.07 -16.62
N GLY A 218 5.82 -4.69 -17.76
CA GLY A 218 6.57 -4.52 -19.01
C GLY A 218 7.23 -5.82 -19.51
N GLN A 219 8.49 -5.73 -19.96
CA GLN A 219 9.31 -6.90 -20.31
C GLN A 219 10.03 -7.53 -19.11
N ASP A 220 9.73 -7.08 -17.88
CA ASP A 220 10.36 -7.62 -16.70
C ASP A 220 9.94 -9.10 -16.52
N THR A 221 10.85 -9.99 -16.92
CA THR A 221 10.66 -11.44 -16.87
C THR A 221 10.75 -11.99 -15.44
N THR A 222 11.05 -11.13 -14.46
CA THR A 222 11.24 -11.53 -13.07
C THR A 222 9.93 -11.65 -12.27
N VAL A 223 8.77 -11.58 -12.94
CA VAL A 223 7.50 -11.97 -12.35
C VAL A 223 7.56 -13.47 -12.02
N PHE A 224 7.98 -13.78 -10.80
CA PHE A 224 7.99 -15.15 -10.30
C PHE A 224 6.57 -15.71 -10.36
N PRO A 225 6.36 -16.89 -10.95
CA PRO A 225 5.09 -17.57 -10.78
C PRO A 225 4.91 -17.82 -9.29
N LEU A 226 3.90 -17.19 -8.71
CA LEU A 226 3.45 -17.51 -7.37
C LEU A 226 2.87 -18.92 -7.41
N LEU A 227 3.31 -19.79 -6.50
CA LEU A 227 2.89 -21.18 -6.46
C LEU A 227 1.98 -21.41 -5.24
N PRO A 228 0.82 -22.06 -5.41
CA PRO A 228 0.01 -22.51 -4.28
C PRO A 228 0.84 -23.33 -3.28
N GLY A 229 0.67 -23.01 -1.99
CA GLY A 229 1.41 -23.62 -0.87
C GLY A 229 2.77 -22.99 -0.58
N GLN A 230 3.31 -22.13 -1.46
CA GLN A 230 4.59 -21.48 -1.23
C GLN A 230 4.45 -20.17 -0.43
N LYS A 231 5.48 -19.89 0.38
CA LYS A 231 5.58 -18.67 1.19
C LYS A 231 6.35 -17.57 0.47
N TYR A 232 5.93 -16.34 0.68
CA TYR A 232 6.55 -15.16 0.09
C TYR A 232 6.56 -14.01 1.10
N LEU A 233 7.59 -13.17 1.04
CA LEU A 233 7.53 -11.80 1.57
C LEU A 233 6.95 -10.91 0.47
N ILE A 234 5.88 -10.19 0.79
CA ILE A 234 5.23 -9.26 -0.13
C ILE A 234 5.17 -7.86 0.45
N SER A 235 5.16 -6.90 -0.46
CA SER A 235 4.83 -5.50 -0.21
C SER A 235 3.54 -5.14 -0.90
N GLY A 236 2.56 -4.61 -0.19
CA GLY A 236 1.32 -4.15 -0.79
C GLY A 236 1.31 -2.66 -1.06
N ASP A 237 0.95 -2.31 -2.30
CA ASP A 237 0.68 -0.95 -2.74
C ASP A 237 -0.78 -0.84 -3.20
N TYR A 238 -1.47 0.22 -2.77
CA TYR A 238 -2.82 0.52 -3.21
C TYR A 238 -2.78 1.40 -4.44
N ARG A 239 -3.26 0.88 -5.55
CA ARG A 239 -3.20 1.55 -6.84
C ARG A 239 -4.55 2.07 -7.21
N TYR A 240 -4.63 3.39 -7.24
CA TYR A 240 -5.84 4.10 -7.60
C TYR A 240 -6.25 3.77 -9.03
N LEU A 241 -7.47 3.23 -9.16
CA LEU A 241 -8.13 2.98 -10.44
C LEU A 241 -8.87 4.25 -10.85
N CYS A 242 -9.81 4.70 -10.02
CA CYS A 242 -10.59 5.91 -10.28
C CYS A 242 -11.39 6.40 -9.07
N ASN A 243 -12.13 7.47 -9.28
CA ASN A 243 -13.04 8.08 -8.32
C ASN A 243 -14.38 8.33 -9.02
N VAL A 244 -15.46 7.85 -8.40
CA VAL A 244 -16.84 8.08 -8.85
C VAL A 244 -17.63 8.58 -7.65
N ASP A 245 -18.27 9.73 -7.81
CA ASP A 245 -18.97 10.48 -6.77
C ASP A 245 -18.08 10.74 -5.53
N SER A 246 -18.27 9.94 -4.49
CA SER A 246 -17.56 9.99 -3.22
C SER A 246 -16.87 8.65 -2.88
N THR A 247 -16.59 7.83 -3.89
CA THR A 247 -15.92 6.54 -3.71
C THR A 247 -14.68 6.46 -4.58
N ASN A 248 -13.55 6.23 -3.92
CA ASN A 248 -12.29 5.89 -4.57
C ASN A 248 -12.21 4.36 -4.75
N TYR A 249 -11.77 3.95 -5.93
CA TYR A 249 -11.56 2.55 -6.30
C TYR A 249 -10.06 2.31 -6.43
N TYR A 250 -9.58 1.25 -5.79
CA TYR A 250 -8.18 0.86 -5.77
C TYR A 250 -8.03 -0.61 -6.12
N THR A 251 -6.88 -1.02 -6.62
CA THR A 251 -6.44 -2.41 -6.63
C THR A 251 -5.23 -2.56 -5.71
N ILE A 252 -4.97 -3.77 -5.22
CA ILE A 252 -3.74 -4.06 -4.47
C ILE A 252 -2.79 -4.75 -5.41
N LEU A 253 -1.62 -4.16 -5.51
CA LEU A 253 -0.55 -4.70 -6.31
C LEU A 253 0.65 -4.95 -5.42
N PRO A 254 1.36 -6.06 -5.65
CA PRO A 254 2.72 -6.22 -5.18
C PRO A 254 3.66 -5.40 -6.08
N LEU A 255 3.32 -4.13 -6.31
CA LEU A 255 4.04 -3.23 -7.20
C LEU A 255 4.61 -2.08 -6.39
N GLY A 256 5.88 -1.78 -6.60
CA GLY A 256 6.54 -0.57 -6.13
C GLY A 256 7.55 -0.15 -7.18
N ARG A 257 7.89 1.13 -7.25
CA ARG A 257 9.09 1.55 -7.98
C ARG A 257 10.30 1.13 -7.15
N GLY A 258 11.23 0.41 -7.77
CA GLY A 258 12.46 -0.10 -7.16
C GLY A 258 12.43 -1.58 -6.78
N GLY A 259 12.93 -2.41 -7.69
CA GLY A 259 13.21 -3.83 -7.51
C GLY A 259 11.99 -4.75 -7.35
N ARG A 260 12.26 -6.04 -7.12
CA ARG A 260 11.22 -7.04 -6.88
C ARG A 260 10.51 -6.74 -5.57
N ARG A 261 9.19 -6.97 -5.53
CA ARG A 261 8.35 -6.76 -4.32
C ARG A 261 7.70 -8.04 -3.79
N ILE A 262 8.09 -9.16 -4.40
CA ILE A 262 7.70 -10.50 -4.01
C ILE A 262 8.99 -11.32 -3.92
N TYR A 263 9.28 -11.82 -2.74
CA TYR A 263 10.47 -12.63 -2.50
C TYR A 263 10.06 -14.02 -2.01
N PRO A 264 10.42 -15.10 -2.70
CA PRO A 264 10.09 -16.44 -2.26
C PRO A 264 10.83 -16.77 -0.96
N ILE A 265 10.16 -17.52 -0.09
CA ILE A 265 10.71 -18.05 1.15
C ILE A 265 10.81 -19.56 0.99
N ILE A 266 12.03 -20.08 0.93
CA ILE A 266 12.35 -21.50 0.75
C ILE A 266 13.14 -21.95 1.96
N GLU A 267 12.69 -23.01 2.64
CA GLU A 267 13.36 -23.56 3.83
C GLU A 267 13.67 -22.48 4.89
N ASN A 268 12.73 -21.56 5.11
CA ASN A 268 12.83 -20.44 6.05
C ASN A 268 13.88 -19.36 5.68
N ASN A 269 14.40 -19.38 4.45
CA ASN A 269 15.26 -18.34 3.89
C ASN A 269 14.52 -17.56 2.81
N LEU A 270 14.57 -16.23 2.91
CA LEU A 270 14.14 -15.33 1.85
C LEU A 270 15.18 -15.35 0.73
N ILE A 271 14.71 -15.52 -0.51
CA ILE A 271 15.56 -15.57 -1.70
C ILE A 271 15.47 -14.23 -2.43
N ASP A 272 16.58 -13.50 -2.44
CA ASP A 272 16.75 -12.20 -3.08
C ASP A 272 17.98 -12.29 -4.00
N LEU A 273 17.80 -12.86 -5.19
CA LEU A 273 18.92 -13.23 -6.08
C LEU A 273 19.84 -12.06 -6.46
N GLU A 274 19.30 -10.84 -6.42
CA GLU A 274 20.02 -9.61 -6.78
C GLU A 274 20.48 -8.83 -5.53
N ASN A 275 20.19 -9.35 -4.33
CA ASN A 275 20.46 -8.70 -3.06
C ASN A 275 19.92 -7.26 -3.02
N GLU A 276 18.74 -7.04 -3.59
CA GLU A 276 18.11 -5.73 -3.71
C GLU A 276 17.83 -5.13 -2.32
N LEU A 277 17.41 -5.96 -1.37
CA LEU A 277 17.15 -5.53 0.00
C LEU A 277 18.43 -5.31 0.82
N GLY A 278 19.60 -5.73 0.30
CA GLY A 278 20.90 -5.55 0.96
C GLY A 278 21.17 -6.53 2.12
N PHE A 279 20.41 -7.62 2.23
CA PHE A 279 20.51 -8.58 3.33
C PHE A 279 21.18 -9.92 2.98
N GLY A 280 21.67 -10.07 1.75
CA GLY A 280 22.21 -11.30 1.17
C GLY A 280 21.20 -11.99 0.25
N VAL A 281 21.71 -12.94 -0.56
CA VAL A 281 20.90 -13.60 -1.61
C VAL A 281 19.98 -14.71 -1.10
N SER A 282 20.31 -15.29 0.06
CA SER A 282 19.53 -16.31 0.74
C SER A 282 19.73 -16.13 2.24
N THR A 283 18.74 -15.52 2.88
CA THR A 283 18.89 -15.05 4.26
C THR A 283 17.69 -15.48 5.09
N ASN A 284 17.96 -15.97 6.30
CA ASN A 284 16.92 -16.43 7.21
C ASN A 284 15.85 -15.36 7.44
N ILE A 285 14.58 -15.72 7.32
CA ILE A 285 13.47 -14.77 7.37
C ILE A 285 13.41 -13.98 8.69
N ASN A 286 13.85 -14.56 9.81
CA ASN A 286 13.89 -13.85 11.09
C ASN A 286 14.96 -12.75 11.10
N ILE A 287 16.08 -12.95 10.40
CA ILE A 287 17.11 -11.91 10.22
C ILE A 287 16.54 -10.78 9.36
N ILE A 288 15.83 -11.13 8.28
CA ILE A 288 15.14 -10.14 7.44
C ILE A 288 14.17 -9.31 8.26
N TYR A 289 13.31 -9.94 9.06
CA TYR A 289 12.36 -9.22 9.92
C TYR A 289 13.04 -8.26 10.88
N ASN A 290 14.11 -8.72 11.55
CA ASN A 290 14.85 -7.88 12.48
C ASN A 290 15.48 -6.68 11.76
N ASN A 291 16.09 -6.88 10.60
CA ASN A 291 16.73 -5.80 9.86
C ASN A 291 15.70 -4.81 9.30
N ILE A 292 14.57 -5.27 8.78
CA ILE A 292 13.46 -4.40 8.35
C ILE A 292 12.95 -3.59 9.54
N ASN A 293 12.68 -4.21 10.68
CA ASN A 293 12.20 -3.52 11.88
C ASN A 293 13.23 -2.50 12.40
N ASN A 294 14.51 -2.85 12.40
CA ASN A 294 15.59 -1.93 12.77
C ASN A 294 15.60 -0.72 11.84
N ARG A 295 15.51 -0.94 10.52
CA ARG A 295 15.48 0.15 9.54
C ARG A 295 14.26 1.06 9.70
N ILE A 296 13.08 0.47 9.94
CA ILE A 296 11.85 1.22 10.26
C ILE A 296 12.06 2.08 11.51
N ASN A 297 12.66 1.53 12.55
CA ASN A 297 12.93 2.25 13.80
C ASN A 297 13.94 3.39 13.59
N GLU A 298 14.98 3.19 12.79
CA GLU A 298 15.93 4.25 12.41
C GLU A 298 15.21 5.42 11.73
N ILE A 299 14.36 5.15 10.73
CA ILE A 299 13.57 6.17 10.03
C ILE A 299 12.64 6.91 11.02
N LYS A 300 11.91 6.18 11.86
CA LYS A 300 10.92 6.78 12.78
C LYS A 300 11.54 7.58 13.91
N SER A 301 12.73 7.18 14.37
CA SER A 301 13.40 7.76 15.54
C SER A 301 14.39 8.86 15.18
N PHE A 302 14.72 9.05 13.90
CA PHE A 302 15.68 10.06 13.44
C PHE A 302 15.43 11.44 14.06
N GLN A 303 16.47 12.00 14.69
CA GLN A 303 16.53 13.40 15.13
C GLN A 303 17.72 14.05 14.42
N PRO A 304 17.53 15.21 13.77
CA PRO A 304 18.61 15.95 13.13
C PRO A 304 19.61 16.53 14.13
#